data_AF-A0A7W4V1N4-F1
#
_entry.id   AF-A0A7W4V1N4-F1
#
_cell.length_a   1.000
_cell.length_b   1.000
_cell.length_c   1.000
_cell.angle_alpha   90.00
_cell.angle_beta   90.00
_cell.angle_gamma   90.00
#
_symmetry.space_group_name_H-M   'P 1'
#
loop_
_entity.id
_entity.type
_entity.pdbx_description
1 polymer ?
#
loop_
_entity_poly.entity_id
_entity_poly.type
_entity_poly.pdbx_seq_one_letter_code
_entity_poly.pdbx_strand_id
1 'polypeptide(L)'
;MGAMQAVVHDVRDALSIHFDGFSLERANEVAREVEIIPNPRSLPPSVIAREVPGGFAPQLTPPEIIRLADWATGQGWRINRFQLVDRRMSLLPEPEQSEVSSELVEAIRDGGSYRMQIALQDHYPGVFINGVQLILYPRITIDIRHRGVLFSNDPEELNTFLRAAWKALRLS
;
A
#
# COMPACT_ATOMS: atom_id res chain seq x y z
N MET A 1 6.35 -43.30 10.40
CA MET A 1 5.79 -42.82 9.12
C MET A 1 4.30 -42.61 9.30
N GLY A 2 3.78 -41.43 8.98
CA GLY A 2 2.37 -41.08 9.05
C GLY A 2 2.22 -39.60 8.79
N ALA A 3 2.01 -39.25 7.52
CA ALA A 3 2.06 -37.87 7.00
C ALA A 3 0.79 -37.08 7.30
N MET A 4 1.01 -35.77 7.48
CA MET A 4 0.08 -34.70 7.78
C MET A 4 -0.78 -34.37 6.54
N GLN A 5 -2.10 -34.40 6.68
CA GLN A 5 -3.05 -33.95 5.65
C GLN A 5 -3.25 -32.43 5.77
N ALA A 6 -2.86 -31.68 4.76
CA ALA A 6 -3.23 -30.27 4.62
C ALA A 6 -4.45 -30.16 3.69
N VAL A 7 -5.52 -29.55 4.21
CA VAL A 7 -6.74 -29.24 3.47
C VAL A 7 -6.49 -27.97 2.65
N VAL A 8 -6.42 -28.13 1.33
CA VAL A 8 -6.41 -27.00 0.38
C VAL A 8 -7.87 -26.71 0.04
N HIS A 9 -8.43 -25.63 0.60
CA HIS A 9 -9.70 -25.10 0.13
C HIS A 9 -9.46 -24.18 -1.06
N ASP A 10 -10.14 -24.52 -2.14
CA ASP A 10 -10.19 -23.92 -3.46
C ASP A 10 -10.57 -22.42 -3.40
N VAL A 11 -9.70 -21.54 -3.91
CA VAL A 11 -9.90 -20.07 -3.95
C VAL A 11 -10.40 -19.65 -5.35
N ARG A 12 -11.29 -20.45 -5.95
CA ARG A 12 -11.80 -20.18 -7.31
C ARG A 12 -13.14 -19.46 -7.36
N ASP A 13 -13.85 -19.29 -6.24
CA ASP A 13 -15.27 -18.86 -6.29
C ASP A 13 -15.57 -17.41 -5.87
N ALA A 14 -14.59 -16.51 -5.73
CA ALA A 14 -14.87 -15.19 -5.15
C ALA A 14 -14.43 -13.95 -5.94
N LEU A 15 -14.13 -14.04 -7.24
CA LEU A 15 -13.79 -12.84 -8.04
C LEU A 15 -14.41 -12.87 -9.43
N SER A 16 -15.73 -12.67 -9.50
CA SER A 16 -16.37 -12.12 -10.70
C SER A 16 -16.57 -10.62 -10.52
N ILE A 17 -15.49 -9.86 -10.67
CA ILE A 17 -15.56 -8.40 -10.83
C ILE A 17 -15.31 -8.14 -12.32
N HIS A 18 -16.38 -7.73 -13.03
CA HIS A 18 -16.31 -7.29 -14.41
C HIS A 18 -15.45 -6.01 -14.48
N PHE A 19 -14.19 -6.17 -14.89
CA PHE A 19 -13.35 -5.09 -15.37
C PHE A 19 -13.21 -5.25 -16.88
N ASP A 20 -13.88 -4.38 -17.64
CA ASP A 20 -13.62 -4.23 -19.06
C ASP A 20 -12.13 -3.88 -19.26
N GLY A 21 -11.37 -4.82 -19.82
CA GLY A 21 -10.03 -4.58 -20.35
C GLY A 21 -8.85 -5.19 -19.59
N PHE A 22 -9.04 -5.91 -18.47
CA PHE A 22 -7.94 -6.61 -17.78
C PHE A 22 -8.06 -8.13 -17.96
N SER A 23 -7.34 -8.69 -18.94
CA SER A 23 -7.28 -10.14 -19.14
C SER A 23 -6.63 -10.81 -17.92
N LEU A 24 -7.29 -11.84 -17.38
CA LEU A 24 -6.78 -12.72 -16.31
C LEU A 24 -5.40 -13.32 -16.64
N GLU A 25 -5.04 -13.40 -17.93
CA GLU A 25 -3.72 -13.85 -18.36
C GLU A 25 -2.61 -12.87 -17.94
N ARG A 26 -2.84 -11.54 -18.00
CA ARG A 26 -1.88 -10.53 -17.53
C ARG A 26 -1.71 -10.54 -16.01
N ALA A 27 -2.78 -10.79 -15.26
CA ALA A 27 -2.70 -10.90 -13.81
C ALA A 27 -1.85 -12.11 -13.38
N ASN A 28 -1.95 -13.22 -14.10
CA ASN A 28 -1.12 -14.42 -13.87
C ASN A 28 0.33 -14.26 -14.35
N GLU A 29 0.59 -13.43 -15.36
CA GLU A 29 1.95 -13.12 -15.81
C GLU A 29 2.71 -12.27 -14.79
N VAL A 30 2.07 -11.23 -14.24
CA VAL A 30 2.66 -10.38 -13.18
C VAL A 30 2.83 -11.14 -11.86
N ALA A 31 1.91 -12.07 -11.54
CA ALA A 31 2.01 -12.91 -10.34
C ALA A 31 3.14 -13.96 -10.42
N ARG A 32 3.71 -14.23 -11.60
CA ARG A 32 4.80 -15.20 -11.78
C ARG A 32 6.21 -14.63 -11.54
N GLU A 33 6.35 -13.32 -11.33
CA GLU A 33 7.66 -12.67 -11.07
C GLU A 33 7.81 -12.10 -9.66
N VAL A 34 6.89 -12.40 -8.74
CA VAL A 34 7.05 -11.96 -7.34
C VAL A 34 7.56 -13.12 -6.49
N GLU A 35 8.87 -13.14 -6.27
CA GLU A 35 9.49 -14.03 -5.30
C GLU A 35 9.09 -13.60 -3.89
N ILE A 36 8.29 -14.43 -3.21
CA ILE A 36 7.94 -14.20 -1.81
C ILE A 36 9.15 -14.56 -0.95
N ILE A 37 9.97 -13.57 -0.61
CA ILE A 37 11.12 -13.77 0.27
C ILE A 37 10.63 -13.84 1.73
N PRO A 38 10.92 -14.91 2.48
CA PRO A 38 10.60 -14.99 3.89
C PRO A 38 11.39 -13.92 4.67
N ASN A 39 10.70 -13.19 5.55
CA ASN A 39 11.32 -12.13 6.36
C ASN A 39 12.52 -12.68 7.16
N PRO A 40 13.77 -12.25 6.86
CA PRO A 40 14.95 -12.82 7.49
C PRO A 40 15.11 -12.19 8.88
N ARG A 41 14.41 -12.76 9.87
CA ARG A 41 14.46 -12.33 11.28
C ARG A 41 15.85 -12.49 11.95
N SER A 42 16.85 -12.95 11.23
CA SER A 42 18.17 -13.30 11.75
C SER A 42 19.35 -12.61 11.05
N LEU A 43 19.12 -11.67 10.13
CA LEU A 43 20.21 -10.92 9.50
C LEU A 43 20.34 -9.50 10.06
N PRO A 44 21.56 -9.05 10.42
CA PRO A 44 21.77 -7.66 10.81
C PRO A 44 21.46 -6.72 9.62
N PRO A 45 20.98 -5.49 9.90
CA PRO A 45 20.51 -4.55 8.86
C PRO A 45 21.51 -4.30 7.72
N SER A 46 22.81 -4.43 8.02
CA SER A 46 23.90 -4.21 7.06
C SER A 46 24.02 -5.29 5.98
N VAL A 47 23.45 -6.49 6.18
CA VAL A 47 23.54 -7.60 5.21
C VAL A 47 22.38 -7.59 4.21
N ILE A 48 21.24 -6.99 4.59
CA ILE A 48 20.06 -6.81 3.71
C ILE A 48 20.35 -5.78 2.60
N ALA A 49 21.40 -4.97 2.75
CA ALA A 49 21.78 -3.89 1.83
C ALA A 49 22.40 -4.34 0.49
N ARG A 50 22.58 -5.65 0.25
CA ARG A 50 23.14 -6.18 -0.99
C ARG A 50 22.20 -7.23 -1.59
N GLU A 51 21.79 -6.98 -2.85
CA GLU A 51 21.39 -7.97 -3.84
C GLU A 51 19.91 -8.42 -3.93
N VAL A 52 18.95 -7.50 -4.00
CA VAL A 52 17.68 -7.77 -4.71
C VAL A 52 17.30 -6.59 -5.62
N PRO A 53 17.11 -6.79 -6.94
CA PRO A 53 16.50 -5.79 -7.82
C PRO A 53 15.00 -5.71 -7.50
N GLY A 54 14.57 -4.60 -6.89
CA GLY A 54 13.20 -4.43 -6.39
C GLY A 54 13.27 -3.84 -4.98
N GLY A 55 13.12 -2.51 -4.90
CA GLY A 55 13.48 -1.72 -3.72
C GLY A 55 12.90 -2.23 -2.42
N PHE A 56 13.78 -2.45 -1.44
CA PHE A 56 13.39 -2.71 -0.05
C PHE A 56 12.71 -1.46 0.51
N ALA A 57 11.42 -1.55 0.85
CA ALA A 57 10.75 -0.52 1.65
C ALA A 57 10.75 -0.92 3.14
N PRO A 58 11.08 0.00 4.06
CA PRO A 58 10.81 -0.14 5.47
C PRO A 58 9.31 -0.29 5.67
N GLN A 59 8.97 -0.98 6.75
CA GLN A 59 7.58 -1.22 7.10
C GLN A 59 6.96 0.10 7.59
N LEU A 60 6.23 0.78 6.71
CA LEU A 60 5.55 2.01 7.07
C LEU A 60 4.36 1.71 7.98
N THR A 61 4.34 2.37 9.13
CA THR A 61 3.20 2.39 10.06
C THR A 61 2.06 3.26 9.50
N PRO A 62 0.81 3.09 9.97
CA PRO A 62 -0.30 3.92 9.50
C PRO A 62 -0.05 5.44 9.62
N PRO A 63 0.51 5.96 10.73
CA PRO A 63 0.87 7.39 10.81
C PRO A 63 1.95 7.82 9.81
N GLU A 64 2.88 6.93 9.44
CA GLU A 64 3.88 7.20 8.41
C GLU A 64 3.27 7.26 7.02
N ILE A 65 2.33 6.37 6.71
CA ILE A 65 1.60 6.40 5.44
C ILE A 65 0.83 7.71 5.31
N ILE A 66 0.20 8.18 6.39
CA ILE A 66 -0.52 9.47 6.41
C ILE A 66 0.45 10.64 6.16
N ARG A 67 1.59 10.69 6.88
CA ARG A 67 2.60 11.73 6.68
C ARG A 67 3.20 11.71 5.29
N LEU A 68 3.41 10.52 4.73
CA LEU A 68 3.91 10.32 3.38
C LEU A 68 2.92 10.83 2.34
N ALA A 69 1.63 10.49 2.49
CA ALA A 69 0.57 10.96 1.62
C ALA A 69 0.47 12.49 1.64
N ASP A 70 0.45 13.09 2.83
CA ASP A 70 0.44 14.55 3.03
C ASP A 70 1.64 15.22 2.32
N TRP A 71 2.85 14.75 2.60
CA TRP A 71 4.07 15.24 1.95
C TRP A 71 4.02 15.10 0.42
N ALA A 72 3.55 13.96 -0.08
CA ALA A 72 3.47 13.69 -1.52
C ALA A 72 2.57 14.71 -2.23
N THR A 73 1.46 15.12 -1.60
CA THR A 73 0.59 16.17 -2.16
C THR A 73 1.32 17.50 -2.31
N GLY A 74 2.17 17.87 -1.34
CA GLY A 74 3.04 19.04 -1.43
C GLY A 74 4.11 18.94 -2.53
N GLN A 75 4.38 17.73 -3.04
CA GLN A 75 5.30 17.49 -4.16
C GLN A 75 4.58 17.32 -5.52
N GLY A 76 3.28 17.62 -5.59
CA GLY A 76 2.50 17.55 -6.83
C GLY A 76 1.89 16.17 -7.13
N TRP A 77 2.05 15.19 -6.23
CA TRP A 77 1.33 13.93 -6.32
C TRP A 77 -0.13 14.11 -5.91
N ARG A 78 -1.02 13.31 -6.48
CA ARG A 78 -2.42 13.23 -6.07
C ARG A 78 -2.66 11.92 -5.36
N ILE A 79 -3.43 11.95 -4.28
CA ILE A 79 -3.90 10.73 -3.65
C ILE A 79 -5.11 10.23 -4.46
N ASN A 80 -5.02 9.01 -4.97
CA ASN A 80 -6.15 8.37 -5.65
C ASN A 80 -7.10 7.73 -4.65
N ARG A 81 -6.55 6.94 -3.73
CA ARG A 81 -7.31 6.27 -2.67
C ARG A 81 -6.43 5.82 -1.52
N PHE A 82 -7.05 5.65 -0.36
CA PHE A 82 -6.51 4.91 0.77
C PHE A 82 -7.04 3.47 0.76
N GLN A 83 -6.19 2.54 1.20
CA GLN A 83 -6.61 1.20 1.58
C GLN A 83 -6.88 1.19 3.07
N LEU A 84 -8.08 0.77 3.44
CA LEU A 84 -8.59 0.85 4.80
C LEU A 84 -8.84 -0.54 5.34
N VAL A 85 -8.51 -0.74 6.62
CA VAL A 85 -8.77 -1.99 7.34
C VAL A 85 -9.50 -1.73 8.65
N ASP A 86 -10.26 -2.72 9.10
CA ASP A 86 -10.96 -2.69 10.38
C ASP A 86 -10.03 -3.08 11.56
N ARG A 87 -10.60 -3.17 12.77
CA ARG A 87 -9.89 -3.62 13.98
C ARG A 87 -9.34 -5.04 13.90
N ARG A 88 -9.84 -5.85 12.97
CA ARG A 88 -9.38 -7.22 12.70
C ARG A 88 -8.37 -7.27 11.57
N MET A 89 -7.90 -6.12 11.08
CA MET A 89 -6.98 -5.99 9.94
C MET A 89 -7.55 -6.58 8.64
N SER A 90 -8.88 -6.62 8.52
CA SER A 90 -9.58 -7.01 7.29
C SER A 90 -9.86 -5.76 6.46
N LEU A 91 -9.69 -5.84 5.14
CA LEU A 91 -10.04 -4.73 4.25
C LEU A 91 -11.51 -4.37 4.42
N LEU A 92 -11.80 -3.07 4.41
CA LEU A 92 -13.18 -2.59 4.36
C LEU A 92 -13.83 -3.04 3.04
N PRO A 93 -15.15 -3.32 3.03
CA PRO A 93 -15.86 -3.65 1.80
C PRO A 93 -15.97 -2.44 0.86
N GLU A 94 -16.03 -2.69 -0.46
CA GLU A 94 -15.80 -1.65 -1.48
C GLU A 94 -16.86 -0.53 -1.68
N PRO A 95 -18.09 -0.50 -1.12
CA PRO A 95 -18.78 0.79 -1.03
C PRO A 95 -18.22 1.65 0.12
N GLU A 96 -18.01 1.03 1.29
CA GLU A 96 -17.56 1.71 2.50
C GLU A 96 -16.12 2.22 2.37
N GLN A 97 -15.21 1.38 1.84
CA GLN A 97 -13.82 1.79 1.63
C GLN A 97 -13.73 2.99 0.69
N SER A 98 -14.53 3.01 -0.39
CA SER A 98 -14.48 4.12 -1.34
C SER A 98 -14.99 5.42 -0.72
N GLU A 99 -16.11 5.38 0.01
CA GLU A 99 -16.68 6.54 0.70
C GLU A 99 -15.71 7.12 1.72
N VAL A 100 -15.23 6.28 2.65
CA VAL A 100 -14.30 6.70 3.70
C VAL A 100 -12.98 7.17 3.09
N SER A 101 -12.46 6.49 2.08
CA SER A 101 -11.23 6.93 1.39
C SER A 101 -11.41 8.32 0.78
N SER A 102 -12.54 8.59 0.12
CA SER A 102 -12.80 9.89 -0.49
C SER A 102 -12.85 11.00 0.55
N GLU A 103 -13.50 10.78 1.69
CA GLU A 103 -13.51 11.76 2.79
C GLU A 103 -12.12 12.02 3.36
N LEU A 104 -11.29 10.99 3.51
CA LEU A 104 -9.93 11.13 4.01
C LEU A 104 -8.99 11.84 3.02
N VAL A 105 -9.21 11.65 1.71
CA VAL A 105 -8.48 12.40 0.66
C VAL A 105 -8.81 13.89 0.75
N GLU A 106 -10.08 14.25 0.88
CA GLU A 106 -10.48 15.66 1.06
C GLU A 106 -9.97 16.22 2.40
N ALA A 107 -9.95 15.42 3.48
CA ALA A 107 -9.37 15.84 4.75
C ALA A 107 -7.87 16.21 4.62
N ILE A 108 -7.07 15.42 3.89
CA ILE A 108 -5.68 15.80 3.59
C ILE A 108 -5.63 17.08 2.76
N ARG A 109 -6.52 17.21 1.78
CA ARG A 109 -6.53 18.39 0.91
C ARG A 109 -6.83 19.69 1.67
N ASP A 110 -7.72 19.62 2.65
CA ASP A 110 -8.19 20.77 3.41
C ASP A 110 -7.26 21.19 4.56
N GLY A 111 -6.51 20.25 5.15
CA GLY A 111 -5.60 20.60 6.24
C GLY A 111 -4.59 19.52 6.59
N GLY A 112 -4.16 18.76 5.59
CA GLY A 112 -3.08 17.79 5.67
C GLY A 112 -3.35 16.62 6.61
N SER A 113 -2.26 16.01 7.04
CA SER A 113 -2.27 14.85 7.94
C SER A 113 -3.03 15.10 9.26
N TYR A 114 -3.04 16.33 9.76
CA TYR A 114 -3.76 16.69 10.99
C TYR A 114 -5.28 16.52 10.85
N ARG A 115 -5.87 17.07 9.77
CA ARG A 115 -7.31 16.95 9.51
C ARG A 115 -7.72 15.51 9.25
N MET A 116 -6.90 14.75 8.53
CA MET A 116 -7.15 13.33 8.31
C MET A 116 -7.14 12.52 9.61
N GLN A 117 -6.22 12.81 10.53
CA GLN A 117 -6.18 12.14 11.84
C GLN A 117 -7.43 12.43 12.68
N ILE A 118 -7.93 13.66 12.66
CA ILE A 118 -9.19 14.02 13.31
C ILE A 118 -10.35 13.23 12.69
N ALA A 119 -10.46 13.22 11.36
CA ALA A 119 -11.52 12.48 10.68
C ALA A 119 -11.51 10.98 11.04
N LEU A 120 -10.34 10.35 11.08
CA LEU A 120 -10.20 8.95 11.52
C LEU A 120 -10.62 8.73 12.97
N GLN A 121 -10.30 9.65 13.88
CA GLN A 121 -10.61 9.52 15.31
C GLN A 121 -12.08 9.78 15.61
N ASP A 122 -12.64 10.83 15.02
CA ASP A 122 -13.98 11.32 15.37
C ASP A 122 -15.08 10.61 14.57
N HIS A 123 -14.86 10.35 13.28
CA HIS A 123 -15.89 9.83 12.39
C HIS A 123 -15.77 8.31 12.15
N TYR A 124 -14.56 7.76 12.20
CA TYR A 124 -14.28 6.36 11.83
C TYR A 124 -13.54 5.54 12.89
N PRO A 125 -14.08 5.44 14.13
CA PRO A 125 -13.38 4.81 15.24
C PRO A 125 -13.17 3.31 15.02
N GLY A 126 -11.94 2.91 14.70
CA GLY A 126 -11.57 1.51 14.44
C GLY A 126 -11.27 1.19 12.99
N VAL A 127 -11.26 2.21 12.13
CA VAL A 127 -10.68 2.14 10.79
C VAL A 127 -9.21 2.55 10.85
N PHE A 128 -8.36 1.81 10.15
CA PHE A 128 -6.92 2.06 10.08
C PHE A 128 -6.47 2.14 8.62
N ILE A 129 -5.43 2.95 8.39
CA ILE A 129 -4.78 3.04 7.09
C ILE A 129 -3.86 1.84 6.89
N ASN A 130 -4.14 1.05 5.87
CA ASN A 130 -3.29 -0.04 5.41
C ASN A 130 -2.47 0.35 4.17
N GLY A 131 -2.82 1.41 3.45
CA GLY A 131 -2.05 1.81 2.29
C GLY A 131 -2.59 3.06 1.62
N VAL A 132 -1.84 3.57 0.65
CA VAL A 132 -2.17 4.73 -0.15
C VAL A 132 -1.74 4.50 -1.60
N GLN A 133 -2.61 4.89 -2.53
CA GLN A 133 -2.27 4.97 -3.94
C GLN A 133 -2.10 6.43 -4.35
N LEU A 134 -0.95 6.74 -4.93
CA LEU A 134 -0.54 8.06 -5.39
C LEU A 134 -0.44 8.08 -6.91
N ILE A 135 -0.73 9.23 -7.51
CA ILE A 135 -0.68 9.47 -8.95
C ILE A 135 0.12 10.74 -9.24
N LEU A 136 1.12 10.66 -10.12
CA LEU A 136 1.88 11.81 -10.63
C LEU A 136 1.68 11.94 -12.14
N TYR A 137 0.84 12.91 -12.55
CA TYR A 137 0.31 13.01 -13.92
C TYR A 137 -0.40 11.69 -14.33
N PRO A 138 -1.26 11.63 -15.36
CA PRO A 138 -2.23 10.53 -15.49
C PRO A 138 -1.62 9.14 -15.79
N ARG A 139 -0.30 9.00 -15.77
CA ARG A 139 0.40 7.77 -16.14
C ARG A 139 1.21 7.15 -15.02
N ILE A 140 1.70 7.88 -14.02
CA ILE A 140 2.54 7.27 -12.98
C ILE A 140 1.69 7.00 -11.76
N THR A 141 1.65 5.74 -11.33
CA THR A 141 0.92 5.30 -10.15
C THR A 141 1.87 4.61 -9.20
N ILE A 142 1.86 5.01 -7.93
CA ILE A 142 2.57 4.32 -6.85
C ILE A 142 1.53 3.82 -5.84
N ASP A 143 1.56 2.54 -5.50
CA ASP A 143 0.80 1.94 -4.40
C ASP A 143 1.77 1.60 -3.27
N ILE A 144 1.52 2.17 -2.09
CA ILE A 144 2.34 2.00 -0.89
C ILE A 144 1.47 1.40 0.19
N ARG A 145 1.83 0.22 0.68
CA ARG A 145 1.06 -0.45 1.72
C ARG A 145 1.89 -0.69 2.97
N HIS A 146 1.17 -0.76 4.07
CA HIS A 146 1.61 -1.21 5.36
C HIS A 146 2.35 -2.55 5.20
N ARG A 147 3.50 -2.68 5.89
CA ARG A 147 4.52 -3.74 5.74
C ARG A 147 5.48 -3.61 4.55
N GLY A 148 5.57 -2.42 3.95
CA GLY A 148 6.62 -2.12 2.97
C GLY A 148 6.36 -2.72 1.59
N VAL A 149 5.11 -3.03 1.28
CA VAL A 149 4.72 -3.45 -0.07
C VAL A 149 4.62 -2.20 -0.94
N LEU A 150 5.38 -2.18 -2.03
CA LEU A 150 5.41 -1.09 -2.98
C LEU A 150 5.12 -1.63 -4.37
N PHE A 151 4.22 -0.98 -5.09
CA PHE A 151 4.03 -1.20 -6.52
C PHE A 151 4.11 0.13 -7.24
N SER A 152 4.73 0.10 -8.41
CA SER A 152 4.69 1.22 -9.34
C SER A 152 4.67 0.67 -10.75
N ASN A 153 3.99 1.38 -11.65
CA ASN A 153 4.13 1.13 -13.08
C ASN A 153 5.37 1.84 -13.67
N ASP A 154 6.09 2.60 -12.86
CA ASP A 154 7.37 3.21 -13.15
C ASP A 154 8.35 3.02 -11.96
N PRO A 155 9.26 2.04 -12.04
CA PRO A 155 10.22 1.76 -10.97
C PRO A 155 11.27 2.87 -10.77
N GLU A 156 11.58 3.66 -11.79
CA GLU A 156 12.55 4.76 -11.68
C GLU A 156 11.94 5.92 -10.90
N GLU A 157 10.69 6.28 -11.22
CA GLU A 157 9.97 7.31 -10.49
C GLU A 157 9.69 6.88 -9.04
N LEU A 158 9.37 5.60 -8.82
CA LEU A 158 9.24 5.05 -7.46
C LEU A 158 10.53 5.27 -6.66
N ASN A 159 11.69 4.92 -7.21
CA ASN A 159 12.96 5.12 -6.52
C ASN A 159 13.25 6.60 -6.25
N THR A 160 12.94 7.48 -7.19
CA THR A 160 13.08 8.93 -7.02
C THR A 160 12.19 9.45 -5.90
N PHE A 161 10.92 9.04 -5.91
CA PHE A 161 9.93 9.37 -4.89
C PHE A 161 10.40 8.93 -3.49
N LEU A 162 10.79 7.66 -3.32
CA LEU A 162 11.18 7.12 -2.01
C LEU A 162 12.44 7.82 -1.47
N ARG A 163 13.44 8.07 -2.32
CA ARG A 163 14.66 8.79 -1.91
C ARG A 163 14.35 10.20 -1.40
N ALA A 164 13.47 10.92 -2.10
CA ALA A 164 13.04 12.25 -1.70
C ALA A 164 12.22 12.19 -0.39
N ALA A 165 11.27 11.26 -0.30
CA ALA A 165 10.43 11.06 0.87
C ALA A 165 11.24 10.74 2.13
N TRP A 166 12.21 9.83 2.04
CA TRP A 166 13.04 9.45 3.19
C TRP A 166 13.86 10.61 3.72
N LYS A 167 14.47 11.38 2.81
CA LYS A 167 15.26 12.55 3.18
C LYS A 167 14.39 13.59 3.89
N ALA A 168 13.16 13.79 3.42
CA ALA A 168 12.25 14.79 3.97
C ALA A 168 11.62 14.35 5.30
N LEU A 169 11.14 13.11 5.37
CA LEU A 169 10.28 12.64 6.45
C LEU A 169 11.02 11.89 7.56
N ARG A 170 12.29 11.54 7.35
CA ARG A 170 13.09 10.71 8.28
C ARG A 170 12.33 9.45 8.70
N LEU A 171 11.70 8.79 7.73
CA LEU A 171 10.99 7.52 7.94
C LEU A 171 12.02 6.51 8.48
N SER A 172 11.66 5.84 9.58
CA SER A 172 12.55 4.96 10.35
C SER A 172 12.31 3.49 10.08
#